data_AF-A0A662HZB6-F1
#
_entry.id   AF-A0A662HZB6-F1
#
_cell.length_a   1.000
_cell.length_b   1.000
_cell.length_c   1.000
_cell.angle_alpha   90.00
_cell.angle_beta   90.00
_cell.angle_gamma   90.00
#
_symmetry.space_group_name_H-M   'P 1'
#
loop_
_entity.id
_entity.type
_entity.pdbx_description
1 polymer ?
#
loop_
_entity_poly.entity_id
_entity_poly.type
_entity_poly.pdbx_seq_one_letter_code
_entity_poly.pdbx_strand_id
1 'polypeptide(L)'
;MKLYMFLGFVLALIFSVTFVGVTPPTDDFNPENPGWNGMSIAKAELNLQPVSIGNIGRLDPSSSALLIIGPSKPITDGEAESIKSYVSRGGFLILADDFGTGNSLLEKLGVKFRLSGNLLMDPLFKERGEVLPKIVKLEGGFVPHARELVLNYATTIEGSSFRVLAYSSSFSYLDLSLNFKHDAGEPKRTIPRNS
;
A
#
# COMPACT_ATOMS: atom_id res chain seq x y z
N MET A 1 -30.70 -1.14 46.81
CA MET A 1 -30.90 -0.50 45.49
C MET A 1 -29.65 0.24 44.99
N LYS A 2 -29.12 1.22 45.73
CA LYS A 2 -27.91 2.00 45.32
C LYS A 2 -26.65 1.15 45.10
N LEU A 3 -26.39 0.16 45.96
CA LEU A 3 -25.23 -0.74 45.82
C LEU A 3 -25.29 -1.61 44.55
N TYR A 4 -26.47 -2.16 44.21
CA TYR A 4 -26.65 -2.96 43.00
C TYR A 4 -26.53 -2.11 41.72
N MET A 5 -27.02 -0.86 41.74
CA MET A 5 -26.80 0.09 40.64
C MET A 5 -25.32 0.43 40.46
N PHE A 6 -24.60 0.68 41.56
CA PHE A 6 -23.17 0.95 41.52
C PHE A 6 -22.37 -0.25 40.99
N LEU A 7 -22.66 -1.47 41.49
CA LEU A 7 -21.99 -2.68 41.02
C LEU A 7 -22.29 -2.96 39.55
N GLY A 8 -23.54 -2.77 39.11
CA GLY A 8 -23.92 -2.90 37.70
C GLY A 8 -23.19 -1.90 36.81
N PHE A 9 -23.02 -0.65 37.25
CA PHE A 9 -22.25 0.36 36.51
C PHE A 9 -20.77 -0.01 36.41
N VAL A 10 -20.15 -0.47 37.51
CA VAL A 10 -18.74 -0.90 37.51
C VAL A 10 -18.55 -2.12 36.59
N LEU A 11 -19.45 -3.11 36.63
CA LEU A 11 -19.40 -4.27 35.74
C LEU A 11 -19.56 -3.87 34.28
N ALA A 12 -20.49 -2.96 33.96
CA ALA A 12 -20.66 -2.43 32.61
C ALA A 12 -19.40 -1.69 32.14
N LEU A 13 -18.76 -0.89 33.00
CA LEU A 13 -17.53 -0.19 32.66
C LEU A 13 -16.36 -1.16 32.41
N ILE A 14 -16.18 -2.15 33.29
CA ILE A 14 -15.16 -3.21 33.11
C ILE A 14 -15.42 -3.95 31.79
N PHE A 15 -16.67 -4.31 31.52
CA PHE A 15 -17.05 -4.96 30.28
C PHE A 15 -16.74 -4.09 29.07
N SER A 16 -17.10 -2.80 29.07
CA SER A 16 -16.80 -1.87 27.97
C SER A 16 -15.30 -1.71 27.73
N VAL A 17 -14.51 -1.53 28.79
CA VAL A 17 -13.04 -1.39 28.68
C VAL A 17 -12.42 -2.67 28.15
N THR A 18 -12.84 -3.83 28.67
CA THR A 18 -12.35 -5.14 28.23
C THR A 18 -12.74 -5.39 26.77
N PHE A 19 -13.98 -5.08 26.40
CA PHE A 19 -14.49 -5.25 25.05
C PHE A 19 -13.70 -4.41 24.04
N VAL A 20 -13.39 -3.15 24.36
CA VAL A 20 -12.52 -2.31 23.53
C VAL A 20 -11.10 -2.88 23.44
N GLY A 21 -10.54 -3.37 24.56
CA GLY A 21 -9.17 -3.91 24.60
C GLY A 21 -8.97 -5.23 23.83
N VAL A 22 -10.03 -6.02 23.63
CA VAL A 22 -9.97 -7.27 22.86
C VAL A 22 -10.45 -7.14 21.41
N THR A 23 -11.09 -6.03 21.06
CA THR A 23 -11.57 -5.80 19.70
C THR A 23 -10.39 -5.39 18.82
N PRO A 24 -10.06 -6.15 17.75
CA PRO A 24 -8.98 -5.77 16.87
C PRO A 24 -9.30 -4.46 16.15
N PRO A 25 -8.28 -3.68 15.75
CA PRO A 25 -8.51 -2.48 14.97
C PRO A 25 -9.08 -2.84 13.59
N THR A 26 -9.86 -1.93 13.03
CA THR A 26 -10.49 -2.07 11.71
C THR A 26 -9.89 -1.13 10.67
N ASP A 27 -8.87 -0.34 11.05
CA ASP A 27 -8.21 0.61 10.17
C ASP A 27 -7.51 -0.11 9.01
N ASP A 28 -7.59 0.49 7.82
CA ASP A 28 -6.90 0.01 6.62
C ASP A 28 -5.40 -0.10 6.89
N PHE A 29 -4.80 -1.18 6.39
CA PHE A 29 -3.37 -1.49 6.47
C PHE A 29 -2.81 -1.64 7.89
N ASN A 30 -3.65 -1.64 8.93
CA ASN A 30 -3.17 -1.84 10.29
C ASN A 30 -2.63 -3.28 10.47
N PRO A 31 -1.41 -3.47 11.00
CA PRO A 31 -0.83 -4.79 11.24
C PRO A 31 -1.62 -5.69 12.19
N GLU A 32 -2.50 -5.16 13.04
CA GLU A 32 -3.38 -5.96 13.90
C GLU A 32 -4.78 -6.17 13.30
N ASN A 33 -5.11 -5.55 12.16
CA ASN A 33 -6.43 -5.70 11.54
C ASN A 33 -6.54 -7.07 10.82
N PRO A 34 -7.49 -7.96 11.23
CA PRO A 34 -7.71 -9.27 10.61
C PRO A 34 -8.65 -9.22 9.40
N GLY A 35 -9.21 -8.06 9.08
CA GLY A 35 -10.06 -7.83 7.91
C GLY A 35 -9.29 -7.92 6.60
N TRP A 36 -10.05 -7.95 5.50
CA TRP A 36 -9.52 -8.05 4.13
C TRP A 36 -8.60 -6.88 3.72
N ASN A 37 -8.77 -5.74 4.38
CA ASN A 37 -8.03 -4.48 4.22
C ASN A 37 -6.88 -4.33 5.23
N GLY A 38 -6.68 -5.30 6.13
CA GLY A 38 -5.63 -5.27 7.15
C GLY A 38 -4.32 -5.92 6.72
N MET A 39 -3.33 -5.90 7.62
CA MET A 39 -2.00 -6.47 7.38
C MET A 39 -1.61 -7.60 8.36
N SER A 40 -2.57 -8.14 9.13
CA SER A 40 -2.29 -9.20 10.12
C SER A 40 -1.60 -10.44 9.55
N ILE A 41 -2.00 -10.89 8.35
CA ILE A 41 -1.34 -12.01 7.67
C ILE A 41 0.11 -11.64 7.32
N ALA A 42 0.32 -10.47 6.70
CA ALA A 42 1.65 -10.00 6.36
C ALA A 42 2.53 -9.81 7.62
N LYS A 43 1.96 -9.34 8.73
CA LYS A 43 2.63 -9.22 10.01
C LYS A 43 3.13 -10.58 10.51
N ALA A 44 2.27 -11.60 10.47
CA ALA A 44 2.63 -12.95 10.92
C ALA A 44 3.69 -13.59 10.02
N GLU A 45 3.56 -13.47 8.70
CA GLU A 45 4.44 -14.12 7.73
C GLU A 45 5.79 -13.41 7.57
N LEU A 46 5.82 -12.07 7.66
CA LEU A 46 7.01 -11.24 7.42
C LEU A 46 7.61 -10.67 8.71
N ASN A 47 7.05 -11.00 9.88
CA ASN A 47 7.42 -10.43 11.18
C ASN A 47 7.43 -8.89 11.15
N LEU A 48 6.37 -8.28 10.63
CA LEU A 48 6.30 -6.82 10.50
C LEU A 48 6.33 -6.16 11.89
N GLN A 49 7.21 -5.17 12.02
CA GLN A 49 7.35 -4.37 13.23
C GLN A 49 7.03 -2.93 12.89
N PRO A 50 6.06 -2.28 13.57
CA PRO A 50 5.84 -0.85 13.42
C PRO A 50 7.11 -0.07 13.80
N VAL A 51 7.58 0.79 12.91
CA VAL A 51 8.75 1.64 13.16
C VAL A 51 8.34 3.10 13.16
N SER A 52 8.62 3.81 14.25
CA SER A 52 8.51 5.27 14.27
C SER A 52 9.57 5.88 13.36
N ILE A 53 9.21 6.91 12.59
CA ILE A 53 10.08 7.46 11.56
C ILE A 53 11.44 7.92 12.12
N GLY A 54 11.48 8.50 13.33
CA GLY A 54 12.71 8.89 14.00
C GLY A 54 13.67 7.73 14.35
N ASN A 55 13.22 6.47 14.27
CA ASN A 55 14.04 5.29 14.52
C ASN A 55 14.55 4.63 13.23
N ILE A 56 14.14 5.08 12.03
CA ILE A 56 14.60 4.50 10.75
C ILE A 56 16.13 4.52 10.64
N GLY A 57 16.77 5.59 11.11
CA GLY A 57 18.23 5.70 11.11
C GLY A 57 18.95 4.61 11.90
N ARG A 58 18.27 3.99 12.88
CA ARG A 58 18.82 2.94 13.76
C ARG A 58 18.60 1.52 13.21
N LEU A 59 17.82 1.36 12.15
CA LEU A 59 17.58 0.06 11.55
C LEU A 59 18.86 -0.46 10.88
N ASP A 60 19.13 -1.76 11.06
CA ASP A 60 20.17 -2.48 10.34
C ASP A 60 19.65 -2.82 8.93
N PRO A 61 20.21 -2.20 7.87
CA PRO A 61 19.77 -2.43 6.49
C PRO A 61 20.06 -3.84 5.99
N SER A 62 21.00 -4.57 6.60
CA SER A 62 21.38 -5.92 6.17
C SER A 62 20.38 -7.00 6.61
N SER A 63 19.58 -6.69 7.64
CA SER A 63 18.65 -7.64 8.26
C SER A 63 17.20 -7.15 8.24
N SER A 64 16.88 -6.08 7.52
CA SER A 64 15.54 -5.51 7.48
C SER A 64 15.18 -5.00 6.09
N ALA A 65 13.87 -4.84 5.87
CA ALA A 65 13.30 -4.06 4.79
C ALA A 65 12.32 -3.05 5.36
N LEU A 66 12.28 -1.85 4.80
CA LEU A 66 11.35 -0.80 5.19
C LEU A 66 10.14 -0.83 4.26
N LEU A 67 8.94 -1.01 4.81
CA LEU A 67 7.67 -0.92 4.09
C LEU A 67 6.98 0.41 4.43
N ILE A 68 6.59 1.16 3.42
CA ILE A 68 5.75 2.34 3.51
C ILE A 68 4.49 2.07 2.68
N ILE A 69 3.35 1.93 3.36
CA ILE A 69 2.08 1.53 2.74
C ILE A 69 1.06 2.66 2.96
N GLY A 70 0.43 3.13 1.88
CA GLY A 70 -0.64 4.13 1.90
C GLY A 70 -0.30 5.38 2.73
N PRO A 71 0.81 6.10 2.45
CA PRO A 71 1.17 7.29 3.22
C PRO A 71 0.03 8.32 3.16
N SER A 72 -0.51 8.69 4.32
CA SER A 72 -1.63 9.65 4.42
C SER A 72 -1.21 11.11 4.42
N LYS A 73 0.09 11.38 4.55
CA LYS A 73 0.67 12.72 4.55
C LYS A 73 1.95 12.73 3.72
N PRO A 74 2.28 13.86 3.04
CA PRO A 74 3.55 14.01 2.38
C PRO A 74 4.71 13.79 3.35
N ILE A 75 5.74 13.07 2.89
CA ILE A 75 6.96 12.83 3.67
C ILE A 75 7.76 14.12 3.76
N THR A 76 8.17 14.50 4.96
CA THR A 76 8.97 15.72 5.20
C THR A 76 10.44 15.50 4.84
N ASP A 77 11.22 16.58 4.77
CA ASP A 77 12.64 16.50 4.39
C ASP A 77 13.47 15.64 5.35
N GLY A 78 13.29 15.81 6.68
CA GLY A 78 14.05 15.02 7.67
C GLY A 78 13.69 13.54 7.67
N GLU A 79 12.42 13.22 7.40
CA GLU A 79 11.97 11.84 7.27
C GLU A 79 12.54 11.20 6.00
N ALA A 80 12.51 11.92 4.88
CA ALA A 80 13.10 11.47 3.63
C ALA A 80 14.63 11.30 3.72
N GLU A 81 15.33 12.16 4.46
CA GLU A 81 16.77 12.01 4.72
C GLU A 81 17.07 10.72 5.50
N SER A 82 16.26 10.41 6.50
CA SER A 82 16.40 9.15 7.26
C SER A 82 16.18 7.92 6.38
N ILE A 83 15.16 7.95 5.53
CA ILE A 83 14.87 6.88 4.56
C ILE A 83 15.98 6.76 3.52
N LYS A 84 16.44 7.88 2.96
CA LYS A 84 17.53 7.94 1.99
C LYS A 84 18.82 7.37 2.59
N SER A 85 19.12 7.69 3.84
CA SER A 85 20.26 7.13 4.57
C SER A 85 20.14 5.62 4.73
N TYR A 86 18.99 5.11 5.11
CA TYR A 86 18.73 3.67 5.21
C TYR A 86 18.96 2.92 3.88
N VAL A 87 18.40 3.43 2.78
CA VAL A 87 18.59 2.87 1.44
C VAL A 87 20.04 2.97 0.97
N SER A 88 20.71 4.10 1.23
CA SER A 88 22.12 4.30 0.85
C SER A 88 23.08 3.38 1.58
N ARG A 89 22.69 2.85 2.76
CA ARG A 89 23.44 1.81 3.48
C ARG A 89 23.11 0.38 3.02
N GLY A 90 22.35 0.22 1.94
CA GLY A 90 21.98 -1.08 1.36
C GLY A 90 20.61 -1.62 1.76
N GLY A 91 19.80 -0.83 2.47
CA GLY A 91 18.47 -1.24 2.91
C GLY A 91 17.47 -1.33 1.76
N PHE A 92 16.53 -2.27 1.85
CA PHE A 92 15.46 -2.42 0.86
C PHE A 92 14.23 -1.60 1.25
N LEU A 93 13.73 -0.78 0.32
CA LEU A 93 12.53 0.04 0.52
C LEU A 93 11.41 -0.45 -0.39
N ILE A 94 10.25 -0.74 0.19
CA ILE A 94 9.00 -1.01 -0.52
C ILE A 94 8.05 0.15 -0.25
N LEU A 95 7.64 0.84 -1.31
CA LEU A 95 6.61 1.87 -1.27
C LEU A 95 5.38 1.35 -2.02
N ALA A 96 4.24 1.26 -1.34
CA ALA A 96 2.94 0.97 -1.94
C ALA A 96 2.00 2.13 -1.65
N ASP A 97 1.44 2.71 -2.70
CA ASP A 97 0.61 3.91 -2.63
C ASP A 97 -0.32 3.95 -3.85
N ASP A 98 -1.51 4.47 -3.65
CA ASP A 98 -2.63 4.43 -4.60
C ASP A 98 -2.81 5.76 -5.33
N PHE A 99 -2.67 6.91 -4.67
CA PHE A 99 -2.90 8.23 -5.26
C PHE A 99 -1.71 9.18 -5.22
N GLY A 100 -0.52 8.68 -4.85
CA GLY A 100 0.74 9.39 -5.10
C GLY A 100 1.20 10.31 -3.98
N THR A 101 0.67 10.20 -2.75
CA THR A 101 1.25 10.90 -1.58
C THR A 101 2.74 10.55 -1.41
N GLY A 102 3.10 9.31 -1.72
CA GLY A 102 4.46 8.79 -1.76
C GLY A 102 5.35 9.42 -2.82
N ASN A 103 4.80 10.15 -3.81
CA ASN A 103 5.61 10.92 -4.76
C ASN A 103 6.50 11.96 -4.07
N SER A 104 6.07 12.47 -2.91
CA SER A 104 6.89 13.36 -2.07
C SER A 104 8.21 12.72 -1.64
N LEU A 105 8.22 11.42 -1.35
CA LEU A 105 9.42 10.65 -1.05
C LEU A 105 10.22 10.37 -2.33
N LEU A 106 9.56 9.92 -3.41
CA LEU A 106 10.23 9.63 -4.69
C LEU A 106 10.99 10.84 -5.23
N GLU A 107 10.43 12.04 -5.07
CA GLU A 107 11.08 13.30 -5.43
C GLU A 107 12.33 13.56 -4.59
N LYS A 108 12.24 13.42 -3.27
CA LYS A 108 13.37 13.64 -2.35
C LYS A 108 14.47 12.59 -2.50
N LEU A 109 14.13 11.38 -2.94
CA LEU A 109 15.09 10.34 -3.32
C LEU A 109 15.77 10.61 -4.66
N GLY A 110 15.23 11.52 -5.47
CA GLY A 110 15.80 11.89 -6.78
C GLY A 110 15.56 10.84 -7.87
N VAL A 111 14.58 9.94 -7.70
CA VAL A 111 14.24 8.96 -8.75
C VAL A 111 13.44 9.64 -9.87
N LYS A 112 13.51 9.06 -11.08
CA LYS A 112 12.91 9.62 -12.30
C LYS A 112 11.54 9.05 -12.66
N PHE A 113 10.86 8.44 -11.69
CA PHE A 113 9.52 7.87 -11.87
C PHE A 113 8.57 8.32 -10.77
N ARG A 114 7.28 8.36 -11.08
CA ARG A 114 6.20 8.78 -10.17
C ARG A 114 4.99 7.88 -10.33
N LEU A 115 4.14 7.87 -9.32
CA LEU A 115 2.78 7.36 -9.40
C LEU A 115 1.95 8.44 -10.08
N SER A 116 1.28 8.09 -11.17
CA SER A 116 0.53 9.04 -12.00
C SER A 116 -0.75 9.55 -11.32
N GLY A 117 -1.28 8.83 -10.31
CA GLY A 117 -2.55 9.14 -9.66
C GLY A 117 -3.79 8.80 -10.50
N ASN A 118 -3.60 8.44 -11.77
CA ASN A 118 -4.69 8.00 -12.65
C ASN A 118 -5.07 6.55 -12.35
N LEU A 119 -6.34 6.21 -12.58
CA LEU A 119 -6.87 4.89 -12.27
C LEU A 119 -6.63 3.92 -13.43
N LEU A 120 -6.02 2.77 -13.12
CA LEU A 120 -5.89 1.65 -14.05
C LEU A 120 -7.16 0.81 -14.01
N MET A 121 -7.82 0.73 -15.16
CA MET A 121 -9.07 0.02 -15.34
C MET A 121 -8.88 -1.12 -16.33
N ASP A 122 -9.56 -2.25 -16.13
CA ASP A 122 -9.61 -3.33 -17.11
C ASP A 122 -11.04 -3.87 -17.30
N PRO A 123 -11.62 -3.76 -18.51
CA PRO A 123 -12.97 -4.25 -18.77
C PRO A 123 -13.05 -5.77 -18.95
N LEU A 124 -11.93 -6.46 -19.18
CA LEU A 124 -11.90 -7.87 -19.57
C LEU A 124 -11.16 -8.75 -18.56
N PHE A 125 -9.92 -8.39 -18.22
CA PHE A 125 -9.07 -9.08 -17.25
C PHE A 125 -9.22 -8.40 -15.89
N LYS A 126 -10.34 -8.69 -15.24
CA LYS A 126 -10.72 -8.10 -13.96
C LYS A 126 -11.40 -9.09 -13.03
N GLU A 127 -11.45 -8.75 -11.77
CA GLU A 127 -12.38 -9.35 -10.81
C GLU A 127 -13.79 -8.76 -10.98
N ARG A 128 -14.52 -8.57 -9.87
CA ARG A 128 -15.91 -8.12 -9.83
C ARG A 128 -16.17 -6.74 -10.46
N GLY A 129 -15.14 -5.94 -10.76
CA GLY A 129 -15.25 -4.60 -11.33
C GLY A 129 -14.00 -4.16 -12.08
N GLU A 130 -14.12 -3.18 -12.98
CA GLU A 130 -13.00 -2.72 -13.82
C GLU A 130 -11.87 -2.07 -13.02
N VAL A 131 -12.21 -1.51 -11.86
CA VAL A 131 -11.28 -0.97 -10.84
C VAL A 131 -10.44 -2.05 -10.14
N LEU A 132 -10.71 -3.33 -10.43
CA LEU A 132 -10.01 -4.50 -9.89
C LEU A 132 -9.27 -5.26 -11.01
N PRO A 133 -8.31 -4.65 -11.71
CA PRO A 133 -7.62 -5.29 -12.82
C PRO A 133 -6.79 -6.48 -12.33
N LYS A 134 -6.85 -7.57 -13.10
CA LYS A 134 -5.98 -8.75 -12.95
C LYS A 134 -4.69 -8.53 -13.71
N ILE A 135 -3.57 -8.69 -13.02
CA ILE A 135 -2.24 -8.66 -13.64
C ILE A 135 -2.05 -9.94 -14.46
N VAL A 136 -1.78 -9.78 -15.75
CA VAL A 136 -1.68 -10.90 -16.70
C VAL A 136 -0.24 -11.36 -16.94
N LYS A 137 0.74 -10.52 -16.55
CA LYS A 137 2.16 -10.84 -16.76
C LYS A 137 3.00 -10.33 -15.58
N LEU A 138 3.74 -11.25 -14.98
CA LEU A 138 4.75 -10.98 -13.96
C LEU A 138 6.14 -11.26 -14.55
N GLU A 139 7.04 -10.29 -14.43
CA GLU A 139 8.43 -10.41 -14.88
C GLU A 139 9.34 -10.90 -13.75
N GLY A 140 10.45 -11.54 -14.13
CA GLY A 140 11.56 -11.84 -13.22
C GLY A 140 11.32 -12.95 -12.19
N GLY A 141 10.24 -13.74 -12.32
CA GLY A 141 9.99 -14.89 -11.45
C GLY A 141 9.82 -14.55 -9.96
N PHE A 142 9.58 -13.27 -9.64
CA PHE A 142 9.54 -12.75 -8.26
C PHE A 142 8.39 -13.32 -7.42
N VAL A 143 7.37 -13.88 -8.07
CA VAL A 143 6.20 -14.42 -7.36
C VAL A 143 5.93 -15.86 -7.80
N PRO A 144 6.83 -16.82 -7.47
CA PRO A 144 6.70 -18.20 -7.93
C PRO A 144 5.44 -18.90 -7.39
N HIS A 145 4.81 -18.33 -6.37
CA HIS A 145 3.63 -18.90 -5.70
C HIS A 145 2.33 -18.10 -5.88
N ALA A 146 2.37 -16.90 -6.50
CA ALA A 146 1.12 -16.18 -6.77
C ALA A 146 0.47 -16.76 -8.02
N ARG A 147 -0.72 -17.35 -7.83
CA ARG A 147 -1.56 -17.81 -8.94
C ARG A 147 -2.23 -16.65 -9.66
N GLU A 148 -2.49 -15.56 -8.93
CA GLU A 148 -3.20 -14.40 -9.42
C GLU A 148 -2.81 -13.18 -8.59
N LEU A 149 -2.67 -12.03 -9.24
CA LEU A 149 -2.49 -10.73 -8.60
C LEU A 149 -3.59 -9.79 -9.09
N VAL A 150 -4.45 -9.37 -8.18
CA VAL A 150 -5.53 -8.43 -8.43
C VAL A 150 -5.18 -7.15 -7.71
N LEU A 151 -5.16 -6.02 -8.43
CA LEU A 151 -4.91 -4.73 -7.82
C LEU A 151 -6.24 -4.05 -7.49
N ASN A 152 -6.31 -3.32 -6.39
CA ASN A 152 -7.51 -2.62 -5.94
C ASN A 152 -7.36 -1.12 -6.17
N TYR A 153 -8.19 -0.51 -7.00
CA TYR A 153 -8.10 0.91 -7.38
C TYR A 153 -6.68 1.34 -7.75
N ALA A 154 -6.03 0.55 -8.61
CA ALA A 154 -4.61 0.70 -8.87
C ALA A 154 -4.29 1.98 -9.62
N THR A 155 -3.20 2.65 -9.24
CA THR A 155 -2.54 3.63 -10.11
C THR A 155 -1.37 3.01 -10.88
N THR A 156 -0.73 3.81 -11.73
CA THR A 156 0.33 3.37 -12.61
C THR A 156 1.59 4.22 -12.44
N ILE A 157 2.72 3.59 -12.76
CA ILE A 157 4.03 4.22 -12.70
C ILE A 157 4.34 4.84 -14.06
N GLU A 158 4.77 6.10 -14.03
CA GLU A 158 5.26 6.85 -15.18
C GLU A 158 6.69 7.36 -14.95
N GLY A 159 7.36 7.75 -16.03
CA GLY A 159 8.72 8.26 -16.01
C GLY A 159 9.73 7.29 -16.61
N SER A 160 10.94 7.22 -16.03
CA SER A 160 12.04 6.40 -16.55
C SER A 160 12.93 5.83 -15.46
N SER A 161 13.91 5.00 -15.85
CA SER A 161 14.92 4.44 -14.95
C SER A 161 14.36 3.48 -13.88
N PHE A 162 13.38 2.66 -14.26
CA PHE A 162 12.84 1.59 -13.43
C PHE A 162 12.68 0.30 -14.24
N ARG A 163 12.62 -0.83 -13.55
CA ARG A 163 12.26 -2.13 -14.12
C ARG A 163 10.83 -2.46 -13.73
N VAL A 164 10.01 -2.80 -14.73
CA VAL A 164 8.64 -3.25 -14.49
C VAL A 164 8.63 -4.71 -14.06
N LEU A 165 7.87 -5.02 -13.01
CA LEU A 165 7.70 -6.37 -12.48
C LEU A 165 6.31 -6.97 -12.78
N ALA A 166 5.31 -6.14 -13.05
CA ALA A 166 3.94 -6.54 -13.29
C ALA A 166 3.32 -5.69 -14.39
N TYR A 167 2.63 -6.31 -15.34
CA TYR A 167 1.95 -5.65 -16.45
C TYR A 167 0.46 -5.98 -16.46
N SER A 168 -0.34 -4.94 -16.72
CA SER A 168 -1.77 -5.06 -17.00
C SER A 168 -2.02 -5.73 -18.35
N SER A 169 -3.28 -6.02 -18.67
CA SER A 169 -3.64 -6.56 -19.98
C SER A 169 -3.56 -5.51 -21.09
N SER A 170 -3.60 -5.94 -22.35
CA SER A 170 -3.71 -5.02 -23.49
C SER A 170 -5.08 -4.33 -23.58
N PHE A 171 -6.08 -4.79 -22.83
CA PHE A 171 -7.42 -4.21 -22.77
C PHE A 171 -7.53 -3.12 -21.71
N SER A 172 -6.56 -3.01 -20.81
CA SER A 172 -6.56 -2.01 -19.76
C SER A 172 -6.49 -0.59 -20.34
N TYR A 173 -7.08 0.36 -19.62
CA TYR A 173 -6.99 1.78 -19.92
C TYR A 173 -6.72 2.60 -18.65
N LEU A 174 -6.20 3.81 -18.85
CA LEU A 174 -6.09 4.82 -17.79
C LEU A 174 -7.31 5.72 -17.84
N ASP A 175 -8.10 5.73 -16.78
CA ASP A 175 -9.12 6.75 -16.56
C ASP A 175 -8.43 8.00 -15.99
N LEU A 176 -8.26 8.99 -16.85
CA LEU A 176 -7.59 10.25 -16.54
C LEU A 176 -8.57 11.27 -15.96
N SER A 177 -9.86 11.09 -16.22
CA SER A 177 -10.93 11.98 -15.76
C SER A 177 -11.52 11.57 -14.40
N LEU A 178 -11.23 10.34 -13.96
CA LEU A 178 -11.74 9.69 -12.75
C LEU A 178 -13.27 9.56 -12.76
N ASN A 179 -13.86 9.31 -13.94
CA ASN A 179 -15.31 9.16 -14.11
C ASN A 179 -15.77 7.69 -14.25
N PHE A 180 -14.84 6.74 -14.09
CA PHE A 180 -15.02 5.29 -14.19
C PHE A 180 -15.47 4.80 -15.57
N LYS A 181 -15.14 5.53 -16.63
CA LYS A 181 -15.43 5.17 -18.03
C LYS A 181 -14.19 5.38 -18.89
N HIS A 182 -14.15 4.68 -20.01
CA HIS A 182 -13.12 4.92 -21.03
C HIS A 182 -13.57 6.04 -21.96
N ASP A 183 -12.91 7.20 -21.86
CA ASP A 183 -13.18 8.37 -22.68
C ASP A 183 -12.28 8.44 -23.93
N ALA A 184 -12.74 9.22 -24.92
CA ALA A 184 -11.97 9.44 -26.14
C ALA A 184 -10.64 10.14 -25.84
N GLY A 185 -9.53 9.51 -26.24
CA GLY A 185 -8.18 10.02 -26.02
C GLY A 185 -7.48 9.42 -24.80
N GLU A 186 -8.19 8.67 -23.95
CA GLU A 186 -7.59 7.98 -22.82
C GLU A 186 -6.72 6.78 -23.27
N PRO A 187 -5.50 6.64 -22.74
CA PRO A 187 -4.59 5.57 -23.13
C PRO A 187 -5.19 4.20 -22.85
N LYS A 188 -5.29 3.36 -23.89
CA LYS A 188 -5.71 1.96 -23.79
C LYS A 188 -4.64 1.04 -24.34
N ARG A 189 -3.99 0.28 -23.46
CA ARG A 189 -2.82 -0.59 -23.74
C ARG A 189 -2.38 -1.34 -22.49
N THR A 190 -1.39 -2.21 -22.65
CA THR A 190 -0.58 -2.75 -21.55
C THR A 190 0.18 -1.64 -20.81
N ILE A 191 0.05 -1.59 -19.48
CA ILE A 191 0.64 -0.58 -18.60
C ILE A 191 1.32 -1.27 -17.41
N PRO A 192 2.48 -0.78 -16.91
CA PRO A 192 3.30 0.33 -17.42
C PRO A 192 4.15 -0.06 -18.65
N ARG A 193 4.66 0.94 -19.37
CA ARG A 193 5.54 0.74 -20.54
C ARG A 193 7.01 0.77 -20.09
N ASN A 194 7.84 -0.13 -20.62
CA ASN A 194 9.29 0.07 -20.55
C ASN A 194 9.66 1.29 -21.42
N SER A 195 10.28 2.29 -20.80
CA SER A 195 10.88 3.44 -21.51
C SER A 195 12.02 2.99 -22.40
#